data_AF-X0YHG0-F1
#
_entry.id   AF-X0YHG0-F1
#
_cell.length_a   1.000
_cell.length_b   1.000
_cell.length_c   1.000
_cell.angle_alpha   90.00
_cell.angle_beta   90.00
_cell.angle_gamma   90.00
#
_symmetry.space_group_name_H-M   'P 1'
#
loop_
_entity.id
_entity.type
_entity.pdbx_description
1 polymer ?
#
loop_
_entity_poly.entity_id
_entity_poly.type
_entity_poly.pdbx_seq_one_letter_code
_entity_poly.pdbx_strand_id
1 'polypeptide(L)'
;MLENFSEENVEHYRIEKVPDLKRSDYLVDMEYEPGLSYADILRLAAKREEKAFKLYNDFSEKTGNEAHKKLFQALSQEEAKHKLKLETMLDDYMAEMGD
;
A
#
# COMPACT_ATOMS: atom_id res chain seq x y z
N MET A 1 6.63 0.46 6.88
CA MET A 1 7.82 -0.35 6.56
C MET A 1 7.68 -1.63 7.37
N LEU A 2 8.07 -2.79 6.81
CA LEU A 2 7.86 -4.11 7.41
C LEU A 2 8.72 -4.31 8.68
N GLU A 3 8.24 -3.80 9.81
CA GLU A 3 8.87 -3.98 11.11
C GLU A 3 8.48 -5.35 11.69
N ASN A 4 9.48 -6.11 12.17
CA ASN A 4 9.28 -7.44 12.77
C ASN A 4 8.69 -8.51 11.82
N PHE A 5 9.04 -8.50 10.54
CA PHE A 5 8.59 -9.52 9.60
C PHE A 5 9.39 -10.83 9.76
N SER A 6 8.74 -11.91 10.19
CA SER A 6 9.31 -13.25 10.35
C SER A 6 8.32 -14.33 9.89
N GLU A 7 8.81 -15.54 9.61
CA GLU A 7 7.96 -16.68 9.23
C GLU A 7 6.90 -16.99 10.30
N GLU A 8 7.30 -16.98 11.58
CA GLU A 8 6.39 -17.15 12.73
C GLU A 8 5.31 -16.05 12.77
N ASN A 9 5.69 -14.79 12.54
CA ASN A 9 4.75 -13.67 12.56
C ASN A 9 3.76 -13.74 11.40
N VAL A 10 4.19 -14.24 10.23
CA VAL A 10 3.32 -14.49 9.07
C VAL A 10 2.36 -15.66 9.35
N GLU A 11 2.82 -16.71 10.02
CA GLU A 11 1.94 -17.82 10.43
C GLU A 11 0.84 -17.38 11.42
N HIS A 12 1.12 -16.41 12.29
CA HIS A 12 0.12 -15.88 13.22
C HIS A 12 -0.63 -14.65 12.69
N TYR A 13 -0.30 -14.21 11.48
CA TYR A 13 -0.88 -13.01 10.88
C TYR A 13 -2.38 -13.17 10.59
N ARG A 14 -3.17 -12.19 11.02
CA ARG A 14 -4.63 -12.15 10.81
C ARG A 14 -4.97 -11.10 9.77
N ILE A 15 -5.69 -11.54 8.74
CA ILE A 15 -6.18 -10.64 7.69
C ILE A 15 -7.36 -9.83 8.24
N GLU A 16 -7.25 -8.51 8.11
CA GLU A 16 -8.28 -7.55 8.54
C GLU A 16 -8.70 -6.68 7.36
N LYS A 17 -9.90 -6.12 7.46
CA LYS A 17 -10.42 -5.22 6.44
C LYS A 17 -9.73 -3.85 6.56
N VAL A 18 -8.97 -3.48 5.54
CA VAL A 18 -8.38 -2.14 5.43
C VAL A 18 -9.33 -1.24 4.62
N PRO A 19 -9.71 -0.06 5.13
CA PRO A 19 -10.43 0.95 4.34
C PRO A 19 -9.62 1.36 3.10
N ASP A 20 -10.28 1.45 1.95
CA ASP A 20 -9.67 1.84 0.69
C ASP A 20 -10.27 3.17 0.21
N LEU A 21 -9.46 4.25 0.24
CA LEU A 21 -9.92 5.60 -0.11
C LEU A 21 -9.89 5.88 -1.61
N LYS A 22 -9.24 5.00 -2.40
CA LYS A 22 -9.16 5.07 -3.88
C LYS A 22 -8.64 6.40 -4.44
N ARG A 23 -7.82 7.15 -3.68
CA ARG A 23 -7.30 8.45 -4.12
C ARG A 23 -6.27 8.25 -5.24
N SER A 24 -5.43 7.22 -5.14
CA SER A 24 -4.42 6.93 -6.16
C SER A 24 -4.97 6.30 -7.44
N ASP A 25 -6.10 5.60 -7.37
CA ASP A 25 -6.69 4.83 -8.46
C ASP A 25 -6.99 5.67 -9.71
N TYR A 26 -7.28 6.96 -9.53
CA TYR A 26 -7.65 7.88 -10.62
C TYR A 26 -6.48 8.75 -11.11
N LEU A 27 -5.29 8.58 -10.53
CA LEU A 27 -4.12 9.37 -10.93
C LEU A 27 -3.47 8.76 -12.19
N VAL A 28 -2.83 9.60 -13.00
CA VAL A 28 -1.96 9.13 -14.10
C VAL A 28 -0.67 8.56 -13.52
N ASP A 29 -0.02 7.63 -14.23
CA ASP A 29 1.29 7.13 -13.79
C ASP A 29 2.29 8.28 -13.76
N MET A 30 2.95 8.43 -12.61
CA MET A 30 3.90 9.50 -12.30
C MET A 30 5.26 8.87 -12.05
N GLU A 31 6.31 9.49 -12.59
CA GLU A 31 7.69 9.16 -12.26
C GLU A 31 8.23 10.13 -11.20
N TYR A 32 9.28 9.71 -10.52
CA TYR A 32 9.96 10.59 -9.57
C TYR A 32 10.79 11.62 -10.34
N GLU A 33 10.60 12.89 -10.00
CA GLU A 33 11.44 13.99 -10.49
C GLU A 33 11.95 14.84 -9.31
N PRO A 34 13.20 15.34 -9.35
CA PRO A 34 13.67 16.31 -8.38
C PRO A 34 12.78 17.57 -8.39
N GLY A 35 12.27 17.97 -7.23
CA GLY A 35 11.41 19.14 -7.09
C GLY A 35 9.90 18.85 -7.05
N LEU A 36 9.48 17.58 -7.06
CA LEU A 36 8.09 17.22 -6.78
C LEU A 36 7.63 17.83 -5.44
N SER A 37 6.39 18.30 -5.41
CA SER A 37 5.77 18.80 -4.19
C SER A 37 5.59 17.67 -3.17
N TYR A 38 5.43 18.02 -1.88
CA TYR A 38 5.16 17.03 -0.85
C TYR A 38 3.89 16.20 -1.17
N ALA A 39 2.82 16.86 -1.64
CA ALA A 39 1.60 16.20 -2.08
C ALA A 39 1.85 15.22 -3.24
N ASP A 40 2.68 15.59 -4.21
CA ASP A 40 3.00 14.71 -5.34
C ASP A 40 3.86 13.52 -4.93
N ILE A 41 4.77 13.71 -3.98
CA ILE A 41 5.54 12.61 -3.39
C ILE A 41 4.61 11.62 -2.67
N LEU A 42 3.63 12.12 -1.91
CA LEU A 42 2.63 11.27 -1.25
C LEU A 42 1.76 10.52 -2.26
N ARG A 43 1.29 11.18 -3.32
CA ARG A 43 0.54 10.57 -4.43
C ARG A 43 1.35 9.48 -5.14
N LEU A 44 2.62 9.76 -5.45
CA LEU A 44 3.54 8.80 -6.06
C LEU A 44 3.72 7.57 -5.17
N ALA A 45 3.96 7.78 -3.88
CA ALA A 45 4.13 6.69 -2.92
C ALA A 45 2.85 5.85 -2.82
N ALA A 46 1.68 6.46 -2.64
CA ALA A 46 0.40 5.74 -2.54
C ALA A 46 0.13 4.89 -3.79
N LYS A 47 0.48 5.40 -4.97
CA LYS A 47 0.34 4.67 -6.23
C LYS A 47 1.29 3.47 -6.35
N ARG A 48 2.49 3.57 -5.78
CA ARG A 48 3.42 2.43 -5.68
C ARG A 48 2.88 1.36 -4.74
N GLU A 49 2.29 1.74 -3.62
CA GLU A 49 1.63 0.80 -2.70
C GLU A 49 0.43 0.10 -3.37
N GLU A 50 -0.36 0.84 -4.16
CA GLU A 50 -1.46 0.24 -4.94
C GLU A 50 -0.96 -0.81 -5.94
N LYS A 51 0.16 -0.54 -6.64
CA LYS A 51 0.79 -1.51 -7.56
C LYS A 51 1.33 -2.73 -6.82
N ALA A 52 1.98 -2.54 -5.67
CA ALA A 52 2.49 -3.63 -4.84
C ALA A 52 1.35 -4.49 -4.26
N PHE A 53 0.27 -3.86 -3.78
CA PHE A 53 -0.95 -4.54 -3.34
C PHE A 53 -1.50 -5.47 -4.42
N LYS A 54 -1.69 -4.95 -5.65
CA LYS A 54 -2.18 -5.75 -6.78
C LYS A 54 -1.22 -6.90 -7.11
N LEU A 55 0.09 -6.64 -7.13
CA LEU A 55 1.11 -7.67 -7.38
C LEU A 55 1.04 -8.82 -6.37
N TYR A 56 0.95 -8.53 -5.07
CA TYR A 56 0.88 -9.55 -4.04
C TYR A 56 -0.44 -10.32 -4.06
N ASN A 57 -1.57 -9.66 -4.33
CA ASN A 57 -2.84 -10.37 -4.54
C ASN A 57 -2.74 -11.35 -5.70
N ASP A 58 -2.24 -10.90 -6.85
CA ASP A 58 -2.00 -11.75 -8.02
C ASP A 58 -1.12 -12.97 -7.69
N PHE A 59 -0.05 -12.78 -6.91
CA PHE A 59 0.83 -13.87 -6.50
C PHE A 59 0.18 -14.82 -5.52
N SER A 60 -0.66 -14.32 -4.60
CA SER A 60 -1.44 -15.15 -3.69
C SER A 60 -2.43 -16.05 -4.41
N GLU A 61 -2.97 -15.61 -5.55
CA GLU A 61 -3.88 -16.38 -6.39
C GLU A 61 -3.15 -17.40 -7.28
N LYS A 62 -1.94 -17.08 -7.71
CA LYS A 62 -1.16 -17.91 -8.65
C LYS A 62 -0.26 -18.96 -7.97
N THR A 63 0.02 -18.81 -6.67
CA THR A 63 0.87 -19.77 -5.95
C THR A 63 0.13 -21.06 -5.61
N GLY A 64 0.81 -22.21 -5.79
CA GLY A 64 0.33 -23.52 -5.34
C GLY A 64 0.80 -23.92 -3.94
N ASN A 65 1.59 -23.08 -3.27
CA ASN A 65 2.10 -23.31 -1.92
C ASN A 65 1.33 -22.45 -0.90
N GLU A 66 0.76 -23.08 0.12
CA GLU A 66 -0.07 -22.41 1.14
C GLU A 66 0.72 -21.44 2.03
N ALA A 67 1.98 -21.72 2.36
CA ALA A 67 2.83 -20.81 3.12
C ALA A 67 3.10 -19.53 2.32
N HIS A 68 3.41 -19.66 1.02
CA HIS A 68 3.58 -18.51 0.13
C HIS A 68 2.27 -17.74 -0.07
N LYS A 69 1.13 -18.44 -0.14
CA LYS A 69 -0.19 -17.77 -0.25
C LYS A 69 -0.44 -16.85 0.93
N LYS A 70 -0.21 -17.36 2.15
CA LYS A 70 -0.37 -16.61 3.38
C LYS A 70 0.61 -15.43 3.47
N LEU A 71 1.85 -15.65 3.03
CA LEU A 71 2.86 -14.59 2.93
C LEU A 71 2.40 -13.45 2.02
N PHE A 72 1.96 -13.77 0.80
CA PHE A 72 1.51 -12.75 -0.15
C PHE A 72 0.23 -12.05 0.32
N GLN A 73 -0.68 -12.75 0.97
CA GLN A 73 -1.84 -12.13 1.59
C GLN A 73 -1.44 -11.15 2.69
N ALA A 74 -0.50 -11.52 3.56
CA ALA A 74 0.02 -10.62 4.59
C ALA A 74 0.67 -9.37 3.98
N LEU A 75 1.54 -9.55 2.98
CA LEU A 75 2.19 -8.45 2.28
C LEU A 75 1.17 -7.52 1.59
N SER A 76 0.18 -8.08 0.89
CA SER A 76 -0.87 -7.27 0.27
C SER A 76 -1.59 -6.40 1.31
N GLN A 77 -1.92 -6.95 2.48
CA GLN A 77 -2.61 -6.18 3.51
C GLN A 77 -1.71 -5.08 4.10
N GLU A 78 -0.42 -5.33 4.26
CA GLU A 78 0.52 -4.29 4.70
C GLU A 78 0.59 -3.13 3.70
N GLU A 79 0.62 -3.40 2.38
CA GLU A 79 0.59 -2.32 1.39
C GLU A 79 -0.73 -1.57 1.37
N ALA A 80 -1.86 -2.24 1.63
CA ALA A 80 -3.15 -1.55 1.80
C ALA A 80 -3.12 -0.59 3.01
N LYS A 81 -2.49 -0.99 4.13
CA LYS A 81 -2.32 -0.11 5.31
C LYS A 81 -1.39 1.06 4.99
N HIS A 82 -0.30 0.82 4.27
CA HIS A 82 0.61 1.88 3.83
C HIS A 82 -0.08 2.88 2.90
N LYS A 83 -0.84 2.39 1.91
CA LYS A 83 -1.65 3.22 1.01
C LYS A 83 -2.62 4.10 1.79
N LEU A 84 -3.41 3.51 2.69
CA LEU A 84 -4.36 4.25 3.52
C LEU A 84 -3.66 5.36 4.31
N LYS A 85 -2.54 5.05 4.96
CA LYS A 85 -1.76 6.03 5.72
C LYS A 85 -1.28 7.20 4.86
N LEU A 86 -0.77 6.93 3.66
CA LEU A 86 -0.29 7.95 2.73
C LEU A 86 -1.45 8.82 2.18
N GLU A 87 -2.57 8.20 1.85
CA GLU A 87 -3.77 8.92 1.39
C GLU A 87 -4.37 9.80 2.51
N THR A 88 -4.35 9.33 3.77
CA THR A 88 -4.74 10.16 4.93
C THR A 88 -3.79 11.33 5.13
N MET A 89 -2.47 11.11 5.06
CA MET A 89 -1.49 12.21 5.13
C MET A 89 -1.68 13.25 4.04
N LEU A 90 -2.07 12.82 2.84
CA LEU A 90 -2.37 13.71 1.73
C LEU A 90 -3.63 14.53 2.00
N ASP A 91 -4.72 13.88 2.43
CA ASP A 91 -5.98 14.54 2.76
C ASP A 91 -5.78 15.58 3.89
N ASP A 92 -5.05 15.22 4.96
CA ASP A 92 -4.72 16.12 6.07
C ASP A 92 -3.88 17.32 5.59
N TYR A 93 -2.85 17.08 4.77
CA TYR A 93 -2.01 18.13 4.21
C TYR A 93 -2.80 19.09 3.32
N MET A 94 -3.72 18.58 2.50
CA MET A 94 -4.58 19.40 1.65
C MET A 94 -5.54 20.26 2.49
N ALA A 95 -6.13 19.68 3.54
CA ALA A 95 -7.01 20.42 4.45
C ALA A 95 -6.29 21.56 5.19
N GLU A 96 -5.04 21.35 5.61
CA GLU A 96 -4.23 22.41 6.25
C GLU A 96 -3.87 23.56 5.29
N MET A 97 -3.74 23.25 3.99
CA MET A 97 -3.42 24.23 2.95
C MET A 97 -4.64 25.02 2.45
N GLY A 98 -5.85 24.74 2.97
CA GLY A 98 -7.06 25.52 2.75
C GLY A 98 -7.87 25.18 1.49
N ASP A 99 -7.78 23.94 1.01
CA ASP A 99 -8.61 23.40 -0.08
C ASP A 99 -9.93 22.79 0.46
#